data_AF-A0A449B3W4-F1
#
_entry.id   AF-A0A449B3W4-F1
#
_cell.length_a   1.000
_cell.length_b   1.000
_cell.length_c   1.000
_cell.angle_alpha   90.00
_cell.angle_beta   90.00
_cell.angle_gamma   90.00
#
_symmetry.space_group_name_H-M   'P 1'
#
loop_
_entity.id
_entity.type
_entity.pdbx_description
1 polymer ?
#
loop_
_entity_poly.entity_id
_entity_poly.type
_entity_poly.pdbx_seq_one_letter_code
_entity_poly.pdbx_strand_id
1 'polypeptide(L)'
;MYGVDVDASFVSRVTDKIMLQIVEWQNRPLDKTYAMVFIDGIRFKVKQENKLVEKSVYIVMGYSLDGYKDVLGFWIGESESAKYWIQVLNDLKLKGIQKIYLMASDNLIGISKAIKAVFPKTQIQKCIVHQIRISTKQVNYKDLKEFTQDMKIFINLIT
;
A
#
# COMPACT_ATOMS: atom_id res chain seq x y z
N MET A 1 -25.19 -7.38 25.63
CA MET A 1 -25.91 -6.36 24.84
C MET A 1 -27.03 -6.94 23.97
N TYR A 2 -26.86 -8.10 23.30
CA TYR A 2 -27.88 -8.65 22.39
C TYR A 2 -28.64 -9.89 22.89
N GLY A 3 -28.33 -10.43 24.09
CA GLY A 3 -29.04 -11.61 24.63
C GLY A 3 -28.82 -12.92 23.85
N VAL A 4 -27.85 -12.94 22.94
CA VAL A 4 -27.46 -14.11 22.14
C VAL A 4 -26.00 -14.43 22.45
N ASP A 5 -25.71 -15.69 22.73
CA ASP A 5 -24.34 -16.18 22.87
C ASP A 5 -23.72 -16.37 21.49
N VAL A 6 -22.67 -15.61 21.23
CA VAL A 6 -21.89 -15.66 20.00
C VAL A 6 -20.50 -16.17 20.33
N ASP A 7 -20.17 -17.36 19.83
CA ASP A 7 -18.84 -17.94 20.00
C ASP A 7 -17.88 -17.52 18.86
N ALA A 8 -16.59 -17.71 19.08
CA ALA A 8 -15.56 -17.34 18.10
C ALA A 8 -15.76 -18.07 16.76
N SER A 9 -16.25 -19.32 16.80
CA SER A 9 -16.50 -20.11 15.59
C SER A 9 -17.63 -19.53 14.74
N PHE A 10 -18.69 -19.01 15.38
CA PHE A 10 -19.78 -18.33 14.69
C PHE A 10 -19.30 -17.04 14.01
N VAL A 11 -18.48 -16.24 14.70
CA VAL A 11 -17.89 -15.02 14.10
C VAL A 11 -17.09 -15.37 12.85
N SER A 12 -16.21 -16.39 12.91
CA SER A 12 -15.43 -16.85 11.75
C SER A 12 -16.33 -17.28 10.58
N ARG A 13 -17.35 -18.10 10.83
CA ARG A 13 -18.29 -18.53 9.78
C ARG A 13 -19.04 -17.36 9.14
N VAL A 14 -19.36 -16.33 9.91
CA VAL A 14 -20.03 -15.13 9.38
C VAL A 14 -19.05 -14.32 8.52
N THR A 15 -17.81 -14.13 8.98
CA THR A 15 -16.78 -13.43 8.19
C THR A 15 -16.39 -14.19 6.93
N ASP A 16 -16.47 -15.52 6.91
CA ASP A 16 -16.17 -16.31 5.71
C ASP A 16 -17.16 -16.06 4.57
N LYS A 17 -18.38 -15.59 4.88
CA LYS A 17 -19.40 -15.29 3.87
C LYS A 17 -19.04 -14.11 2.97
N ILE A 18 -18.17 -13.19 3.42
CA ILE A 18 -17.74 -12.04 2.61
C ILE A 18 -16.52 -12.36 1.74
N MET A 19 -15.95 -13.56 1.81
CA MET A 19 -14.76 -13.93 1.05
C MET A 19 -14.96 -13.81 -0.47
N LEU A 20 -16.15 -14.16 -0.97
CA LEU A 20 -16.48 -13.99 -2.39
C LEU A 20 -16.48 -12.50 -2.78
N GLN A 21 -17.05 -11.64 -1.95
CA GLN A 21 -17.07 -10.19 -2.18
C GLN A 21 -15.66 -9.60 -2.16
N ILE A 22 -14.76 -10.12 -1.32
CA ILE A 22 -13.35 -9.71 -1.30
C ILE A 22 -12.68 -10.08 -2.62
N VAL A 23 -12.91 -11.28 -3.14
CA VAL A 23 -12.33 -11.72 -4.42
C VAL A 23 -12.88 -10.90 -5.59
N GLU A 24 -14.19 -10.63 -5.60
CA GLU A 24 -14.81 -9.75 -6.60
C GLU A 24 -14.23 -8.34 -6.53
N TRP A 25 -14.13 -7.76 -5.33
CA TRP A 25 -13.53 -6.45 -5.13
C TRP A 25 -12.06 -6.42 -5.54
N GLN A 26 -11.28 -7.47 -5.25
CA GLN A 26 -9.88 -7.56 -5.68
C GLN A 26 -9.74 -7.60 -7.19
N ASN A 27 -10.70 -8.17 -7.92
CA ASN A 27 -10.67 -8.31 -9.39
C ASN A 27 -11.50 -7.26 -10.13
N ARG A 28 -12.06 -6.27 -9.41
CA ARG A 28 -12.88 -5.23 -10.03
C ARG A 28 -12.08 -4.45 -11.08
N PRO A 29 -12.73 -3.97 -12.15
CA PRO A 29 -12.09 -3.09 -13.11
C PRO A 29 -11.68 -1.77 -12.44
N LEU A 30 -10.53 -1.24 -12.84
CA LEU A 30 -9.96 0.02 -12.36
C LEU A 30 -9.96 1.06 -13.47
N ASP A 31 -9.81 2.32 -13.10
CA ASP A 31 -9.75 3.41 -14.07
C ASP A 31 -8.51 3.31 -14.96
N LYS A 32 -8.63 3.80 -16.19
CA LYS A 32 -7.53 3.75 -17.16
C LYS A 32 -6.33 4.59 -16.73
N THR A 33 -6.56 5.67 -15.99
CA THR A 33 -5.52 6.65 -15.65
C THR A 33 -5.65 7.12 -14.21
N TYR A 34 -4.51 7.14 -13.51
CA TYR A 34 -4.39 7.69 -12.15
C TYR A 34 -3.36 8.82 -12.13
N ALA A 35 -3.67 9.89 -11.38
CA ALA A 35 -2.75 10.99 -11.13
C ALA A 35 -1.55 10.50 -10.31
N MET A 36 -1.83 9.83 -9.20
CA MET A 36 -0.81 9.37 -8.27
C MET A 36 -1.17 8.01 -7.69
N VAL A 37 -0.18 7.14 -7.52
CA VAL A 37 -0.35 5.85 -6.83
C VAL A 37 0.67 5.73 -5.71
N PHE A 38 0.20 5.34 -4.53
CA PHE A 38 1.00 5.06 -3.35
C PHE A 38 1.08 3.55 -3.13
N ILE A 39 2.27 3.07 -2.79
CA ILE A 39 2.50 1.69 -2.38
C ILE A 39 3.07 1.70 -0.96
N ASP A 40 2.35 1.08 -0.03
CA ASP A 40 2.76 0.95 1.37
C ASP A 40 2.78 -0.52 1.80
N GLY A 41 3.62 -0.87 2.76
CA GLY A 41 3.80 -2.21 3.28
C GLY A 41 3.63 -2.27 4.79
N ILE A 42 2.76 -3.16 5.27
CA ILE A 42 2.53 -3.41 6.70
C ILE A 42 2.93 -4.84 7.01
N ARG A 43 3.73 -5.03 8.07
CA ARG A 43 4.19 -6.35 8.51
C ARG A 43 3.26 -6.91 9.58
N PHE A 44 2.90 -8.17 9.40
CA PHE A 44 2.05 -8.93 10.32
C PHE A 44 2.73 -10.24 10.71
N LYS A 45 2.51 -10.66 11.95
CA LYS A 45 2.88 -11.99 12.43
C LYS A 45 1.68 -12.91 12.27
N VAL A 46 1.82 -13.93 11.43
CA VAL A 46 0.76 -14.90 11.15
C VAL A 46 1.19 -16.30 11.58
N LYS A 47 0.25 -17.08 12.10
CA LYS A 47 0.50 -18.48 12.45
C LYS A 47 0.26 -19.33 11.20
N GLN A 48 1.31 -19.94 10.67
CA GLN A 48 1.27 -20.84 9.51
C GLN A 48 1.99 -22.14 9.87
N GLU A 49 1.36 -23.29 9.64
CA GLU A 49 1.93 -24.62 9.96
C GLU A 49 2.47 -24.72 11.40
N ASN A 50 1.72 -24.17 12.35
CA ASN A 50 2.07 -24.09 13.77
C ASN A 50 3.34 -23.28 14.10
N LYS A 51 3.90 -22.54 13.13
CA LYS A 51 5.00 -21.59 13.30
C LYS A 51 4.50 -20.16 13.13
N LEU A 52 5.14 -19.22 13.82
CA LEU A 52 4.86 -17.80 13.67
C LEU A 52 5.78 -17.22 12.60
N VAL A 53 5.19 -16.83 11.47
CA VAL A 53 5.89 -16.30 10.29
C VAL A 53 5.54 -14.83 10.13
N GLU A 54 6.53 -14.00 9.80
CA GLU A 54 6.30 -12.59 9.46
C GLU A 54 5.94 -12.49 7.97
N LYS A 55 4.80 -11.88 7.66
CA LYS A 55 4.36 -11.59 6.29
C LYS A 55 4.16 -10.10 6.10
N SER A 56 4.42 -9.62 4.90
CA SER A 56 4.15 -8.24 4.52
C SER A 56 2.88 -8.19 3.68
N VAL A 57 1.97 -7.28 4.03
CA VAL A 57 0.81 -6.92 3.22
C VAL A 57 1.11 -5.58 2.57
N TYR A 58 1.12 -5.57 1.23
CA TYR A 58 1.30 -4.37 0.44
C TYR A 58 -0.04 -3.84 -0.02
N ILE A 59 -0.31 -2.57 0.28
CA ILE A 59 -1.54 -1.87 -0.09
C ILE A 59 -1.18 -0.87 -1.17
N VAL A 60 -1.93 -0.89 -2.27
CA VAL A 60 -1.80 0.09 -3.35
C VAL A 60 -3.01 1.01 -3.33
N MET A 61 -2.76 2.31 -3.19
CA MET A 61 -3.79 3.35 -3.20
C MET A 61 -3.60 4.27 -4.39
N GLY A 62 -4.67 4.58 -5.11
CA GLY A 62 -4.66 5.47 -6.27
C GLY A 62 -5.46 6.74 -6.03
N TYR A 63 -5.02 7.82 -6.65
CA TYR A 63 -5.76 9.07 -6.79
C TYR A 63 -6.18 9.22 -8.25
N SER A 64 -7.49 9.28 -8.48
CA SER A 64 -8.04 9.55 -9.82
C SER A 64 -7.70 10.98 -10.27
N LEU A 65 -7.94 11.28 -11.54
CA LEU A 65 -7.75 12.62 -12.07
C LEU A 65 -8.72 13.64 -11.46
N ASP A 66 -9.86 13.17 -10.97
CA ASP A 66 -10.88 13.98 -10.29
C ASP A 66 -10.59 14.16 -8.80
N GLY A 67 -9.45 13.64 -8.31
CA GLY A 67 -9.01 13.78 -6.91
C GLY A 67 -9.59 12.74 -5.95
N TYR A 68 -10.32 11.74 -6.42
CA TYR A 68 -10.84 10.68 -5.57
C TYR A 68 -9.74 9.67 -5.20
N LYS A 69 -9.68 9.34 -3.91
CA LYS A 69 -8.78 8.33 -3.37
C LYS A 69 -9.48 6.99 -3.29
N ASP A 70 -8.86 5.94 -3.82
CA ASP A 70 -9.35 4.57 -3.72
C ASP A 70 -8.20 3.58 -3.45
N VAL A 71 -8.52 2.46 -2.80
CA VAL A 71 -7.60 1.34 -2.63
C VAL A 71 -7.71 0.43 -3.86
N LEU A 72 -6.65 0.38 -4.66
CA LEU A 72 -6.62 -0.38 -5.92
C LEU A 72 -6.44 -1.88 -5.71
N GLY A 73 -5.90 -2.25 -4.54
CA GLY A 73 -5.77 -3.64 -4.14
C GLY A 73 -4.80 -3.81 -2.98
N PHE A 74 -4.69 -5.04 -2.52
CA PHE A 74 -3.67 -5.46 -1.57
C PHE A 74 -3.11 -6.82 -1.96
N TRP A 75 -1.84 -7.05 -1.66
CA TRP A 75 -1.14 -8.29 -1.95
C TRP A 75 -0.34 -8.71 -0.73
N ILE A 76 -0.39 -10.01 -0.42
CA ILE A 76 0.42 -10.59 0.64
C ILE A 76 1.69 -11.11 -0.02
N GLY A 77 2.84 -10.60 0.42
CA GLY A 77 4.15 -10.98 -0.09
C GLY A 77 5.00 -11.63 1.00
N GLU A 78 5.70 -12.69 0.62
CA GLU A 78 6.71 -13.35 1.45
C GLU A 78 8.13 -12.83 1.16
N SER A 79 8.36 -12.22 -0.01
CA SER A 79 9.65 -11.62 -0.37
C SER A 79 9.52 -10.35 -1.22
N GLU A 80 10.35 -9.36 -0.92
CA GLU A 80 10.48 -8.10 -1.68
C GLU A 80 11.46 -8.29 -2.83
N SER A 81 10.96 -8.81 -3.96
CA SER A 81 11.76 -8.98 -5.18
C SER A 81 11.20 -8.15 -6.33
N ALA A 82 12.07 -7.76 -7.26
CA ALA A 82 11.63 -7.10 -8.49
C ALA A 82 10.59 -7.93 -9.27
N LYS A 83 10.72 -9.27 -9.26
CA LYS A 83 9.78 -10.19 -9.90
C LYS A 83 8.39 -10.11 -9.27
N TYR A 84 8.32 -10.08 -7.94
CA TYR A 84 7.06 -9.92 -7.21
C TYR A 84 6.38 -8.59 -7.57
N TRP A 85 7.14 -7.49 -7.58
CA TRP A 85 6.59 -6.19 -7.95
C TRP A 85 6.11 -6.11 -9.40
N ILE A 86 6.83 -6.75 -10.33
CA ILE A 86 6.37 -6.86 -11.72
C ILE A 86 5.02 -7.59 -11.78
N GLN A 87 4.83 -8.65 -10.99
CA GLN A 87 3.55 -9.35 -10.93
C GLN A 87 2.42 -8.45 -10.41
N VAL A 88 2.63 -7.74 -9.30
CA VAL A 88 1.65 -6.80 -8.73
C VAL A 88 1.29 -5.69 -9.72
N LEU A 89 2.27 -5.09 -10.37
CA LEU A 89 2.05 -4.02 -11.34
C LEU A 89 1.37 -4.51 -12.62
N ASN A 90 1.64 -5.74 -13.06
CA ASN A 90 0.91 -6.33 -14.18
C ASN A 90 -0.54 -6.65 -13.82
N ASP A 91 -0.82 -7.09 -12.59
CA ASP A 91 -2.19 -7.32 -12.11
C ASP A 91 -3.01 -6.02 -12.18
N LEU A 92 -2.44 -4.89 -11.75
CA LEU A 92 -3.05 -3.57 -11.92
C LEU A 92 -3.34 -3.23 -13.39
N LYS A 93 -2.43 -3.58 -14.30
CA LYS A 93 -2.59 -3.35 -15.73
C LYS A 93 -3.70 -4.22 -16.33
N LEU A 94 -3.80 -5.48 -15.90
CA LEU A 94 -4.86 -6.41 -16.30
C LEU A 94 -6.23 -5.92 -15.84
N LYS A 95 -6.32 -5.27 -14.69
CA LYS A 95 -7.56 -4.65 -14.18
C LYS A 95 -7.96 -3.38 -14.92
N GLY A 96 -7.15 -2.87 -15.85
CA GLY A 96 -7.52 -1.78 -16.75
C GLY A 96 -6.62 -0.55 -16.69
N ILE A 97 -5.67 -0.48 -15.76
CA ILE A 97 -4.77 0.68 -15.65
C ILE A 97 -3.82 0.74 -16.84
N GLN A 98 -3.84 1.86 -17.55
CA GLN A 98 -2.97 2.10 -18.70
C GLN A 98 -1.87 3.12 -18.39
N LYS A 99 -2.18 4.13 -17.58
CA LYS A 99 -1.28 5.24 -17.31
C LYS A 99 -1.32 5.66 -15.85
N ILE A 100 -0.14 5.86 -15.26
CA ILE A 100 0.02 6.45 -13.94
C ILE A 100 1.04 7.58 -14.09
N TYR A 101 0.72 8.81 -13.66
CA TYR A 101 1.67 9.92 -13.80
C TYR A 101 2.80 9.83 -12.77
N LEU A 102 2.45 9.57 -11.51
CA LEU A 102 3.38 9.51 -10.40
C LEU A 102 3.15 8.26 -9.54
N MET A 103 4.21 7.53 -9.22
CA MET A 103 4.20 6.49 -8.20
C MET A 103 5.09 6.88 -7.05
N ALA A 104 4.52 6.91 -5.85
CA ALA A 104 5.25 7.07 -4.59
C ALA A 104 5.33 5.73 -3.85
N SER A 105 6.54 5.30 -3.56
CA SER A 105 6.78 4.14 -2.71
C SER A 105 7.82 4.48 -1.65
N ASP A 106 7.86 3.67 -0.60
CA ASP A 106 9.04 3.63 0.27
C ASP A 106 10.23 2.97 -0.47
N ASN A 107 11.34 2.77 0.23
CA ASN A 107 12.57 2.14 -0.26
C ASN A 107 12.43 0.61 -0.40
N LEU A 108 11.36 0.15 -1.05
CA LEU A 108 11.07 -1.26 -1.30
C LEU A 108 12.05 -1.83 -2.31
N ILE A 109 12.60 -3.01 -2.03
CA ILE A 109 13.66 -3.58 -2.85
C ILE A 109 13.10 -3.95 -4.23
N GLY A 110 13.72 -3.40 -5.29
CA GLY A 110 13.39 -3.72 -6.67
C GLY A 110 12.14 -3.03 -7.25
N ILE A 111 11.39 -2.25 -6.46
CA ILE A 111 10.15 -1.60 -6.93
C ILE A 111 10.42 -0.64 -8.09
N SER A 112 11.46 0.19 -8.02
CA SER A 112 11.74 1.18 -9.07
C SER A 112 12.09 0.53 -10.40
N LYS A 113 12.75 -0.64 -10.37
CA LYS A 113 13.04 -1.43 -11.58
C LYS A 113 11.74 -2.01 -12.16
N ALA A 114 10.87 -2.53 -11.30
CA ALA A 114 9.57 -3.06 -11.71
C ALA A 114 8.66 -1.98 -12.31
N ILE A 115 8.59 -0.79 -11.70
CA ILE A 115 7.81 0.35 -12.22
C ILE A 115 8.31 0.74 -13.61
N LYS A 116 9.63 0.91 -13.79
CA LYS A 116 10.21 1.24 -15.10
C LYS A 116 9.93 0.16 -16.17
N ALA A 117 9.82 -1.11 -15.78
CA ALA A 117 9.51 -2.20 -16.69
C ALA A 117 8.03 -2.22 -17.12
N VAL A 118 7.09 -2.02 -16.18
CA VAL A 118 5.65 -2.15 -16.44
C VAL A 118 5.00 -0.83 -16.90
N PHE A 119 5.42 0.28 -16.27
CA PHE A 119 4.94 1.64 -16.53
C PHE A 119 6.13 2.59 -16.81
N PRO A 120 6.80 2.47 -17.98
CA PRO A 120 8.05 3.19 -18.28
C PRO A 120 7.92 4.72 -18.29
N LYS A 121 6.71 5.25 -18.48
CA LYS A 121 6.44 6.69 -18.51
C LYS A 121 6.08 7.28 -17.14
N THR A 122 5.94 6.45 -16.11
CA THR A 122 5.56 6.88 -14.77
C THR A 122 6.77 7.47 -14.04
N GLN A 123 6.58 8.64 -13.45
CA GLN A 123 7.58 9.23 -12.57
C GLN A 123 7.60 8.49 -11.24
N ILE A 124 8.80 8.25 -10.72
CA ILE A 124 9.00 7.54 -9.46
C ILE A 124 9.49 8.54 -8.43
N GLN A 125 8.78 8.63 -7.32
CA GLN A 125 9.14 9.48 -6.19
C GLN A 125 9.24 8.62 -4.92
N LYS A 126 10.12 9.01 -4.00
CA LYS A 126 10.10 8.46 -2.65
C LYS A 126 8.92 9.06 -1.89
N CYS A 127 8.22 8.25 -1.11
CA CYS A 127 7.10 8.73 -0.33
C CYS A 127 7.57 9.71 0.76
N ILE A 128 7.19 10.99 0.63
CA ILE A 128 7.52 12.04 1.61
C ILE A 128 6.94 11.70 2.98
N VAL A 129 5.75 11.08 3.05
CA VAL A 129 5.14 10.67 4.33
C VAL A 129 6.03 9.66 5.08
N HIS A 130 6.59 8.68 4.37
CA HIS A 130 7.53 7.73 4.96
C HIS A 130 8.83 8.41 5.36
N GLN A 131 9.34 9.34 4.54
CA GLN A 131 10.54 10.12 4.89
C GLN A 131 10.34 10.94 6.16
N ILE A 132 9.21 11.66 6.29
CA ILE A 132 8.86 12.41 7.50
C ILE A 132 8.85 11.46 8.70
N ARG A 133 8.12 10.34 8.59
CA ARG A 133 7.96 9.37 9.68
C ARG A 133 9.31 8.79 10.12
N ILE A 134 10.19 8.44 9.17
CA ILE A 134 11.53 7.93 9.46
C ILE A 134 12.35 8.99 10.18
N SER A 135 12.38 10.22 9.66
CA SER A 135 13.14 11.33 10.25
C SER A 135 12.67 11.66 11.66
N THR A 136 11.36 11.80 11.88
CA THR A 136 10.79 12.13 13.20
C THR A 136 11.06 11.06 14.27
N LYS A 137 11.27 9.79 13.87
CA LYS A 137 11.62 8.71 14.81
C LYS A 137 13.04 8.85 15.36
N GLN A 138 13.91 9.60 14.70
CA GLN A 138 15.29 9.84 15.15
C GLN A 138 15.40 11.04 16.09
N VAL A 139 14.31 11.80 16.27
CA VAL A 139 14.29 13.05 17.04
C VAL A 139 13.69 12.79 18.42
N ASN A 140 14.25 13.44 19.44
CA ASN A 140 13.71 13.37 20.80
C ASN A 140 12.32 14.02 20.85
N TYR A 141 11.42 13.49 21.68
CA TYR A 141 10.06 13.98 21.80
C TYR A 141 9.98 15.48 22.14
N LYS A 142 10.93 15.99 22.94
CA LYS A 142 11.00 17.41 23.32
C LYS A 142 11.21 18.34 22.11
N ASP A 143 11.97 17.88 21.13
CA ASP A 143 12.40 18.69 19.97
C ASP A 143 11.51 18.43 18.74
N LEU A 144 10.59 17.46 18.83
CA LEU A 144 9.74 17.01 17.72
C LEU A 144 8.91 18.15 17.11
N LYS A 145 8.41 19.07 17.94
CA LYS A 145 7.56 20.19 17.50
C LYS A 145 8.35 21.18 16.65
N GLU A 146 9.54 21.56 17.10
CA GLU A 146 10.42 22.49 16.38
C GLU A 146 10.90 21.85 15.08
N PHE A 147 11.40 20.61 15.15
CA PHE A 147 11.84 19.85 13.98
C PHE A 147 10.75 19.70 12.91
N THR A 148 9.50 19.43 13.29
CA THR A 148 8.40 19.28 12.32
C THR A 148 7.97 20.60 11.69
N GLN A 149 8.15 21.73 12.36
CA GLN A 149 7.93 23.06 11.76
C GLN A 149 8.96 23.34 10.66
N ASP A 150 10.24 23.08 10.95
CA ASP A 150 11.32 23.27 9.97
C ASP A 150 11.19 22.30 8.78
N MET A 151 10.84 21.05 9.05
CA MET A 151 10.58 20.06 8.00
C MET A 151 9.44 20.47 7.07
N LYS A 152 8.39 21.13 7.59
CA LYS A 152 7.28 21.63 6.76
C LYS A 152 7.78 22.69 5.76
N ILE A 153 8.68 23.58 6.18
CA ILE A 153 9.30 24.58 5.31
C ILE A 153 10.08 23.87 4.20
N PHE A 154 10.91 22.89 4.55
CA PHE A 154 11.69 22.12 3.59
C PHE A 154 10.82 21.39 2.56
N ILE A 155 9.74 20.72 3.00
CA ILE A 155 8.84 19.98 2.10
C ILE A 155 8.18 20.93 1.10
N ASN A 156 7.71 22.10 1.54
CA ASN A 156 7.10 23.08 0.66
C ASN A 156 8.05 23.67 -0.39
N LEU A 157 9.38 23.53 -0.21
CA LEU A 157 10.37 23.98 -1.19
C LEU A 157 10.65 22.95 -2.29
N ILE A 158 10.33 21.67 -2.04
CA ILE A 158 10.67 20.54 -2.94
C ILE A 158 9.44 19.91 -3.63
N THR A 159 8.23 20.37 -3.31
CA THR A 159 6.96 20.01 -3.96
C THR A 159 6.36 21.22 -4.62
#